data_AF-A0A661KTK4-F1
#
_entry.id   AF-A0A661KTK4-F1
#
_cell.length_a   1.000
_cell.length_b   1.000
_cell.length_c   1.000
_cell.angle_alpha   90.00
_cell.angle_beta   90.00
_cell.angle_gamma   90.00
#
_symmetry.space_group_name_H-M   'P 1'
#
loop_
_entity.id
_entity.type
_entity.pdbx_description
1 polymer ?
#
loop_
_entity_poly.entity_id
_entity_poly.type
_entity_poly.pdbx_seq_one_letter_code
_entity_poly.pdbx_strand_id
1 'polypeptide(L)'
;MKRQNIIILFLLTLGMMLLLCNRTEANSSKFITKASFLGKDQIVISFAGPVDKKWAEDKNNYYIYEKTDPDIPLSIKDISLSNNGKTVTITFQDELNEHTPHIVCLKNIVSENRKIGSAILTVRKSYGGFLFSILIGAMLIHNFVFTKYLGLCVFFGTSRRKATAIGMGITFTIVMVISAMISWGLYHYVLKPLNLEFFQVVIFIGIVALCVQAVDTILRKVNPFLFKAFGIYLMLVLANCVILAVPLLIVTNDYNAMESFIFALGAGAGYLIALFLMSSVREKLELANVPPSYQGLSIAFIVAGLFGLAFMGFSGMSIF
;
A
#
# COMPACT_ATOMS: atom_id res chain seq x y z
N MET A 1 26.41 -16.49 -14.51
CA MET A 1 26.82 -15.06 -14.48
C MET A 1 25.79 -14.10 -15.07
N LYS A 2 25.29 -14.26 -16.32
CA LYS A 2 24.31 -13.33 -16.93
C LYS A 2 22.95 -13.19 -16.20
N ARG A 3 22.46 -14.25 -15.55
CA ARG A 3 21.15 -14.27 -14.87
C ARG A 3 21.13 -13.46 -13.56
N GLN A 4 22.26 -13.37 -12.86
CA GLN A 4 22.42 -12.57 -11.65
C GLN A 4 22.49 -11.07 -11.99
N ASN A 5 23.19 -10.71 -13.06
CA ASN A 5 23.34 -9.29 -13.45
C ASN A 5 22.03 -8.65 -13.90
N ILE A 6 21.07 -9.40 -14.47
CA ILE A 6 19.75 -8.86 -14.85
C ILE A 6 18.86 -8.65 -13.62
N ILE A 7 18.88 -9.57 -12.66
CA ILE A 7 18.16 -9.41 -11.39
C ILE A 7 18.73 -8.24 -10.59
N ILE A 8 20.05 -8.09 -10.59
CA ILE A 8 20.76 -6.96 -9.95
C ILE A 8 20.46 -5.65 -10.67
N LEU A 9 20.45 -5.62 -12.01
CA LEU A 9 20.08 -4.43 -12.78
C LEU A 9 18.61 -4.05 -12.54
N PHE A 10 17.72 -5.03 -12.43
CA PHE A 10 16.30 -4.82 -12.12
C PHE A 10 16.08 -4.30 -10.69
N LEU A 11 16.79 -4.86 -9.71
CA LEU A 11 16.83 -4.36 -8.32
C LEU A 11 17.44 -2.96 -8.23
N LEU A 12 18.47 -2.66 -9.05
CA LEU A 12 19.07 -1.33 -9.15
C LEU A 12 18.13 -0.31 -9.78
N THR A 13 17.39 -0.67 -10.83
CA THR A 13 16.38 0.22 -11.43
C THR A 13 15.20 0.47 -10.49
N LEU A 14 14.78 -0.56 -9.75
CA LEU A 14 13.74 -0.43 -8.73
C LEU A 14 14.23 0.44 -7.55
N GLY A 15 15.48 0.24 -7.11
CA GLY A 15 16.14 1.06 -6.10
C GLY A 15 16.36 2.52 -6.53
N MET A 16 16.68 2.77 -7.80
CA MET A 16 16.85 4.11 -8.35
C MET A 16 15.49 4.84 -8.50
N MET A 17 14.43 4.10 -8.83
CA MET A 17 13.07 4.64 -8.85
C MET A 17 12.53 4.97 -7.44
N LEU A 18 12.89 4.15 -6.44
CA LEU A 18 12.62 4.41 -5.01
C LEU A 18 13.37 5.65 -4.48
N LEU A 19 14.62 5.87 -4.92
CA LEU A 19 15.42 7.04 -4.56
C LEU A 19 14.89 8.34 -5.18
N LEU A 20 14.35 8.29 -6.39
CA LEU A 20 13.72 9.45 -7.04
C LEU A 20 12.36 9.79 -6.42
N CYS A 21 11.62 8.80 -5.91
CA CYS A 21 10.35 9.01 -5.21
C CYS A 21 10.48 9.55 -3.78
N ASN A 22 11.61 9.31 -3.10
CA ASN A 22 11.81 9.74 -1.71
C ASN A 22 12.06 11.26 -1.57
N ARG A 23 12.00 12.02 -2.68
CA ARG A 23 12.31 13.45 -2.73
C ARG A 23 11.10 14.37 -2.58
N THR A 24 9.89 13.84 -2.40
CA THR A 24 8.64 14.63 -2.42
C THR A 24 7.87 14.59 -1.11
N GLU A 25 8.50 14.84 0.04
CA GLU A 25 7.80 15.24 1.27
C GLU A 25 8.62 16.26 2.08
N ALA A 26 9.08 17.32 1.42
CA ALA A 26 9.69 18.48 2.09
C ALA A 26 8.80 19.71 1.90
N ASN A 27 7.68 19.77 2.60
CA ASN A 27 6.95 21.03 2.74
C ASN A 27 6.23 21.11 4.10
N SER A 28 6.90 21.72 5.08
CA SER A 28 6.28 22.66 6.03
C SER A 28 7.38 23.38 6.81
N SER A 29 7.18 24.68 7.04
CA SER A 29 8.05 25.69 7.69
C SER A 29 9.29 25.22 8.46
N LYS A 30 10.46 25.81 8.14
CA LYS A 30 11.78 25.67 8.82
C LYS A 30 11.78 25.78 10.36
N PHE A 31 10.68 26.19 10.99
CA PHE A 31 10.58 26.44 12.43
C PHE A 31 10.01 25.26 13.23
N ILE A 32 9.34 24.30 12.59
CA ILE A 32 8.77 23.14 13.27
C ILE A 32 9.62 21.92 12.96
N THR A 33 10.14 21.27 14.00
CA THR A 33 11.14 20.22 13.85
C THR A 33 10.52 18.84 13.75
N LYS A 34 9.44 18.58 14.51
CA LYS A 34 8.80 17.26 14.56
C LYS A 34 7.39 17.36 15.14
N ALA A 35 6.46 16.57 14.61
CA ALA A 35 5.19 16.30 15.26
C ALA A 35 4.95 14.79 15.30
N SER A 36 4.54 14.26 16.45
CA SER A 36 4.35 12.82 16.67
C SER A 36 3.26 12.55 17.69
N PHE A 37 2.56 11.43 17.52
CA PHE A 37 1.64 10.90 18.53
C PHE A 37 2.38 10.50 19.80
N LEU A 38 1.81 10.80 20.97
CA LEU A 38 2.28 10.38 22.28
C LEU A 38 1.14 9.65 22.99
N GLY A 39 1.06 8.33 22.81
CA GLY A 39 -0.09 7.54 23.26
C GLY A 39 -1.31 7.73 22.36
N LYS A 40 -2.48 7.27 22.84
CA LYS A 40 -3.73 7.22 22.06
C LYS A 40 -4.45 8.56 21.91
N ASP A 41 -4.19 9.50 22.81
CA ASP A 41 -5.02 10.73 22.94
C ASP A 41 -4.19 12.01 22.87
N GLN A 42 -2.89 11.93 22.54
CA GLN A 42 -2.02 13.10 22.56
C GLN A 42 -1.18 13.25 21.28
N ILE A 43 -1.04 14.49 20.83
CA ILE A 43 -0.13 14.89 19.76
C ILE A 43 0.91 15.84 20.35
N VAL A 44 2.19 15.51 20.17
CA VAL A 44 3.32 16.33 20.60
C VAL A 44 3.93 17.03 19.40
N ILE A 45 4.07 18.35 19.50
CA ILE A 45 4.69 19.22 18.49
C ILE A 45 5.96 19.80 19.09
N SER A 46 7.08 19.63 18.37
CA SER A 46 8.40 20.15 18.73
C SER A 46 8.78 21.30 17.81
N PHE A 47 9.09 22.45 18.41
CA PHE A 47 9.50 23.68 17.74
C PHE A 47 11.03 23.87 17.83
N ALA A 48 11.61 24.54 16.83
CA ALA A 48 13.04 24.83 16.77
C ALA A 48 13.48 25.89 17.81
N GLY A 49 12.56 26.77 18.24
CA GLY A 49 12.79 27.82 19.24
C GLY A 49 11.68 27.86 20.30
N PRO A 50 11.87 28.64 21.39
CA PRO A 50 10.87 28.78 22.44
C PRO A 50 9.64 29.55 21.92
N VAL A 51 8.45 29.07 22.26
CA VAL A 51 7.17 29.64 21.84
C VAL A 51 6.52 30.39 22.99
N ASP A 52 5.85 31.50 22.70
CA ASP A 52 5.22 32.31 23.75
C ASP A 52 4.07 31.54 24.43
N LYS A 53 4.09 31.51 25.77
CA LYS A 53 3.13 30.78 26.60
C LYS A 53 1.67 31.19 26.33
N LYS A 54 1.43 32.49 26.12
CA LYS A 54 0.09 33.04 25.82
C LYS A 54 -0.47 32.55 24.49
N TRP A 55 0.38 32.27 23.52
CA TRP A 55 -0.05 31.74 22.22
C TRP A 55 -0.25 30.22 22.28
N ALA A 56 0.66 29.52 22.95
CA ALA A 56 0.66 28.06 23.02
C ALA A 56 -0.52 27.48 23.81
N GLU A 57 -1.06 28.20 24.79
CA GLU A 57 -2.19 27.74 25.62
C GLU A 57 -3.57 28.07 25.01
N ASP A 58 -3.64 28.86 23.93
CA ASP A 58 -4.90 29.24 23.31
C ASP A 58 -5.38 28.19 22.30
N LYS A 59 -6.51 27.55 22.62
CA LYS A 59 -7.15 26.50 21.81
C LYS A 59 -7.49 26.96 20.39
N ASN A 60 -7.79 28.24 20.18
CA ASN A 60 -8.19 28.77 18.86
C ASN A 60 -7.04 28.79 17.85
N ASN A 61 -5.79 28.67 18.32
CA ASN A 61 -4.61 28.65 17.45
C ASN A 61 -4.37 27.29 16.80
N TYR A 62 -5.09 26.25 17.23
CA TYR A 62 -4.97 24.88 16.76
C TYR A 62 -6.25 24.45 16.06
N TYR A 63 -6.12 24.05 14.80
CA TYR A 63 -7.22 23.42 14.06
C TYR A 63 -6.73 22.06 13.59
N ILE A 64 -7.26 20.99 14.21
CA ILE A 64 -6.85 19.61 13.94
C ILE A 64 -8.03 18.85 13.36
N TYR A 65 -7.79 18.11 12.28
CA TYR A 65 -8.78 17.27 11.62
C TYR A 65 -8.11 16.03 11.00
N GLU A 66 -8.91 14.99 10.76
CA GLU A 66 -8.46 13.81 10.03
C GLU A 66 -8.41 14.12 8.52
N LYS A 67 -7.37 13.68 7.80
CA LYS A 67 -7.24 13.96 6.36
C LYS A 67 -8.45 13.46 5.55
N THR A 68 -9.11 12.39 5.99
CA THR A 68 -10.30 11.82 5.34
C THR A 68 -11.54 12.71 5.52
N ASP A 69 -11.63 13.45 6.63
CA ASP A 69 -12.80 14.21 7.04
C ASP A 69 -12.41 15.65 7.44
N PRO A 70 -12.11 16.52 6.46
CA PRO A 70 -11.62 17.87 6.71
C PRO A 70 -12.63 18.81 7.40
N ASP A 71 -13.92 18.44 7.36
CA ASP A 71 -15.02 19.25 7.89
C ASP A 71 -15.32 18.96 9.37
N ILE A 72 -14.69 17.94 9.98
CA ILE A 72 -14.94 17.53 11.38
C ILE A 72 -13.70 17.85 12.23
N PRO A 73 -13.68 18.98 12.95
CA PRO A 73 -12.56 19.32 13.83
C PRO A 73 -12.56 18.44 15.09
N LEU A 74 -11.38 17.98 15.50
CA LEU A 74 -11.20 17.20 16.71
C LEU A 74 -11.20 18.10 17.95
N SER A 75 -11.91 17.65 19.00
CA SER A 75 -12.08 18.43 20.23
C SER A 75 -10.86 18.33 21.15
N ILE A 76 -10.27 19.49 21.46
CA ILE A 76 -9.07 19.59 22.30
C ILE A 76 -9.46 19.74 23.78
N LYS A 77 -9.06 18.75 24.59
CA LYS A 77 -9.27 18.76 26.04
C LYS A 77 -8.34 19.74 26.74
N ASP A 78 -7.04 19.59 26.50
CA ASP A 78 -6.01 20.41 27.18
C ASP A 78 -4.77 20.61 26.30
N ILE A 79 -4.06 21.72 26.51
CA ILE A 79 -2.81 22.04 25.81
C ILE A 79 -1.75 22.42 26.85
N SER A 80 -0.67 21.66 26.90
CA SER A 80 0.41 21.88 27.85
C SER A 80 1.72 22.23 27.14
N LEU A 81 2.39 23.27 27.64
CA LEU A 81 3.73 23.67 27.20
C LEU A 81 4.77 23.10 28.17
N SER A 82 5.77 22.41 27.65
CA SER A 82 6.88 21.91 28.47
C SER A 82 7.72 23.07 29.03
N ASN A 83 8.34 22.87 30.20
CA ASN A 83 9.18 23.87 30.88
C ASN A 83 10.33 24.44 30.01
N ASN A 84 10.73 23.74 28.96
CA ASN A 84 11.73 24.22 27.99
C ASN A 84 11.17 25.19 26.93
N GLY A 85 9.85 25.43 26.88
CA GLY A 85 9.18 26.32 25.92
C GLY A 85 9.17 25.83 24.46
N LYS A 86 9.73 24.63 24.19
CA LYS A 86 9.98 24.10 22.84
C LYS A 86 9.02 22.98 22.41
N THR A 87 8.26 22.41 23.33
CA THR A 87 7.35 21.29 23.05
C THR A 87 5.95 21.60 23.57
N VAL A 88 4.97 21.45 22.69
CA VAL A 88 3.54 21.57 23.01
C VAL A 88 2.93 20.18 22.91
N THR A 89 2.21 19.79 23.96
CA THR A 89 1.45 18.53 24.01
C THR A 89 -0.03 18.87 24.00
N ILE A 90 -0.72 18.43 22.95
CA ILE A 90 -2.15 18.61 22.76
C ILE A 90 -2.83 17.32 23.18
N THR A 91 -3.74 17.39 24.15
CA THR A 91 -4.54 16.25 24.63
C THR A 91 -5.96 16.37 24.10
N PHE A 92 -6.46 15.31 23.47
CA PHE A 92 -7.79 15.26 22.87
C PHE A 92 -8.83 14.71 23.84
N GLN A 93 -10.11 14.97 23.55
CA GLN A 93 -11.22 14.49 24.35
C GLN A 93 -11.58 13.03 24.06
N ASP A 94 -11.44 12.61 22.81
CA ASP A 94 -11.71 11.27 22.31
C ASP A 94 -10.40 10.57 21.88
N GLU A 95 -10.40 9.23 21.85
CA GLU A 95 -9.24 8.46 21.35
C GLU A 95 -8.98 8.82 19.88
N LEU A 96 -7.72 9.11 19.52
CA LEU A 96 -7.34 9.48 18.15
C LEU A 96 -7.30 8.23 17.25
N ASN A 97 -7.76 8.40 16.02
CA ASN A 97 -7.62 7.36 15.00
C ASN A 97 -6.16 7.29 14.49
N GLU A 98 -5.34 6.45 15.10
CA GLU A 98 -3.92 6.33 14.74
C GLU A 98 -3.66 5.84 13.30
N HIS A 99 -4.69 5.35 12.59
CA HIS A 99 -4.58 4.84 11.23
C HIS A 99 -4.64 5.95 10.17
N THR A 100 -5.30 7.07 10.46
CA THR A 100 -5.47 8.18 9.51
C THR A 100 -4.43 9.28 9.79
N PRO A 101 -3.83 9.87 8.75
CA PRO A 101 -2.97 11.02 8.94
C PRO A 101 -3.79 12.21 9.46
N HIS A 102 -3.34 12.78 10.57
CA HIS A 102 -3.97 13.95 11.17
C HIS A 102 -3.29 15.23 10.65
N ILE A 103 -4.08 16.21 10.24
CA ILE A 103 -3.59 17.51 9.81
C ILE A 103 -3.76 18.49 10.97
N VAL A 104 -2.66 19.10 11.38
CA VAL A 104 -2.61 20.12 12.43
C VAL A 104 -2.28 21.46 11.79
N CYS A 105 -3.28 22.32 11.71
CA CYS A 105 -3.14 23.70 11.25
C CYS A 105 -2.87 24.61 12.44
N LEU A 106 -1.70 25.23 12.46
CA LEU A 106 -1.26 26.22 13.43
C LEU A 106 -1.46 27.61 12.85
N LYS A 107 -2.23 28.46 13.55
CA LYS A 107 -2.48 29.85 13.14
C LYS A 107 -1.52 30.80 13.86
N ASN A 108 -0.83 31.65 13.10
CA ASN A 108 -0.06 32.80 13.60
C ASN A 108 0.92 32.48 14.75
N ILE A 109 1.86 31.56 14.53
CA ILE A 109 2.89 31.18 15.52
C ILE A 109 3.68 32.42 15.96
N VAL A 110 3.76 32.65 17.29
CA VAL A 110 4.52 33.74 17.89
C VAL A 110 5.66 33.17 18.73
N SER A 111 6.88 33.65 18.48
CA SER A 111 8.08 33.34 19.26
C SER A 111 8.81 34.62 19.55
N GLU A 112 9.17 34.85 20.82
CA GLU A 112 9.95 36.01 21.25
C GLU A 112 9.37 37.35 20.72
N ASN A 113 8.04 37.53 20.79
CA ASN A 113 7.29 38.68 20.27
C ASN A 113 7.35 38.91 18.74
N ARG A 114 7.84 37.94 17.94
CA ARG A 114 7.81 37.99 16.47
C ARG A 114 6.80 36.99 15.90
N LYS A 115 6.01 37.44 14.92
CA LYS A 115 5.07 36.57 14.18
C LYS A 115 5.85 35.78 13.13
N ILE A 116 5.86 34.46 13.25
CA ILE A 116 6.57 33.53 12.35
C ILE A 116 5.67 33.09 11.19
N GLY A 117 4.34 33.15 11.37
CA GLY A 117 3.33 32.79 10.37
C GLY A 117 2.53 31.55 10.75
N SER A 118 1.72 31.06 9.81
CA SER A 118 0.91 29.84 10.00
C SER A 118 1.62 28.63 9.40
N ALA A 119 1.45 27.46 10.00
CA ALA A 119 2.04 26.22 9.52
C ALA A 119 1.01 25.09 9.52
N ILE A 120 1.12 24.19 8.55
CA ILE A 120 0.29 23.00 8.45
C ILE A 120 1.23 21.82 8.63
N LEU A 121 0.94 20.97 9.61
CA LEU A 121 1.73 19.78 9.93
C LEU A 121 0.90 18.54 9.70
N THR A 122 1.49 17.52 9.09
CA THR A 122 0.88 16.20 8.98
C THR A 122 1.52 15.29 10.02
N VAL A 123 0.73 14.77 10.95
CA VAL A 123 1.18 13.85 12.00
C VAL A 123 0.83 12.43 11.57
N ARG A 124 1.85 11.55 11.50
CA ARG A 124 1.70 10.11 11.20
C ARG A 124 2.47 9.28 12.23
N LYS A 125 1.98 8.08 12.54
CA LYS A 125 2.66 7.10 13.43
C LYS A 125 3.97 6.59 12.80
N SER A 126 4.83 5.96 13.61
CA SER A 126 6.14 5.42 13.20
C SER A 126 6.10 4.68 11.86
N TYR A 127 6.79 5.25 10.87
CA TYR A 127 6.72 4.88 9.46
C TYR A 127 7.02 3.39 9.21
N GLY A 128 7.95 2.79 9.97
CA GLY A 128 8.33 1.39 9.80
C GLY A 128 7.25 0.39 10.23
N GLY A 129 6.56 0.65 11.35
CA GLY A 129 5.49 -0.22 11.84
C GLY A 129 4.24 -0.15 10.95
N PHE A 130 3.93 1.05 10.46
CA PHE A 130 2.84 1.29 9.52
C PHE A 130 3.06 0.56 8.18
N LEU A 131 4.26 0.65 7.61
CA LEU A 131 4.63 -0.09 6.40
C LEU A 131 4.50 -1.62 6.59
N PHE A 132 4.93 -2.14 7.74
CA PHE A 132 4.79 -3.56 8.06
C PHE A 132 3.32 -3.97 8.18
N SER A 133 2.48 -3.14 8.80
CA SER A 133 1.03 -3.35 8.86
C SER A 133 0.42 -3.40 7.47
N ILE A 134 0.75 -2.46 6.58
CA ILE A 134 0.29 -2.46 5.18
C ILE A 134 0.68 -3.76 4.47
N LEU A 135 1.92 -4.22 4.64
CA LEU A 135 2.41 -5.45 4.03
C LEU A 135 1.61 -6.67 4.50
N ILE A 136 1.45 -6.82 5.81
CA ILE A 136 0.74 -7.95 6.40
C ILE A 136 -0.75 -7.89 6.09
N GLY A 137 -1.32 -6.68 6.07
CA GLY A 137 -2.70 -6.38 5.75
C GLY A 137 -3.02 -6.76 4.32
N ALA A 138 -2.21 -6.34 3.36
CA ALA A 138 -2.37 -6.70 1.94
C ALA A 138 -2.11 -8.19 1.67
N MET A 139 -1.20 -8.82 2.43
CA MET A 139 -0.82 -10.22 2.24
C MET A 139 -1.85 -11.21 2.81
N LEU A 140 -2.38 -10.96 4.01
CA LEU A 140 -3.31 -11.87 4.71
C LEU A 140 -4.71 -11.29 4.94
N ILE A 141 -4.82 -10.11 5.56
CA ILE A 141 -6.11 -9.60 6.09
C ILE A 141 -7.06 -9.27 4.93
N HIS A 142 -6.58 -8.51 3.96
CA HIS A 142 -7.31 -8.12 2.76
C HIS A 142 -6.82 -8.87 1.53
N ASN A 143 -6.66 -10.19 1.66
CA ASN A 143 -6.16 -11.02 0.56
C ASN A 143 -7.04 -10.87 -0.69
N PHE A 144 -6.39 -10.50 -1.80
CA PHE A 144 -7.09 -10.21 -3.06
C PHE A 144 -7.83 -11.41 -3.64
N VAL A 145 -7.32 -12.63 -3.43
CA VAL A 145 -7.88 -13.86 -4.02
C VAL A 145 -9.03 -14.39 -3.18
N PHE A 146 -8.84 -14.52 -1.87
CA PHE A 146 -9.80 -15.19 -1.00
C PHE A 146 -10.86 -14.24 -0.40
N THR A 147 -10.52 -12.98 -0.16
CA THR A 147 -11.43 -12.00 0.45
C THR A 147 -12.11 -11.13 -0.61
N LYS A 148 -11.39 -10.72 -1.66
CA LYS A 148 -11.92 -9.84 -2.72
C LYS A 148 -12.29 -10.59 -4.01
N TYR A 149 -12.02 -11.90 -4.10
CA TYR A 149 -12.32 -12.74 -5.27
C TYR A 149 -11.72 -12.24 -6.60
N LEU A 150 -10.56 -11.58 -6.53
CA LEU A 150 -9.85 -11.04 -7.70
C LEU A 150 -8.80 -12.04 -8.20
N GLY A 151 -8.63 -12.10 -9.53
CA GLY A 151 -7.59 -12.89 -10.18
C GLY A 151 -7.84 -14.39 -10.30
N LEU A 152 -9.09 -14.83 -10.10
CA LEU A 152 -9.48 -16.25 -10.12
C LEU A 152 -9.19 -16.96 -11.47
N CYS A 153 -9.21 -16.22 -12.59
CA CYS A 153 -9.03 -16.75 -13.94
C CYS A 153 -7.69 -17.47 -14.11
N VAL A 154 -6.61 -16.81 -13.68
CA VAL A 154 -5.24 -17.37 -13.76
C VAL A 154 -4.97 -18.29 -12.58
N PHE A 155 -5.59 -18.01 -11.43
CA PHE A 155 -5.49 -18.82 -10.22
C PHE A 155 -5.89 -20.29 -10.45
N PHE A 156 -7.06 -20.55 -11.06
CA PHE A 156 -7.49 -21.92 -11.33
C PHE A 156 -6.74 -22.60 -12.47
N GLY A 157 -6.22 -21.84 -13.44
CA GLY A 157 -5.42 -22.38 -14.53
C GLY A 157 -4.05 -22.88 -14.08
N THR A 158 -3.38 -22.11 -13.21
CA THR A 158 -1.96 -22.30 -12.90
C THR A 158 -1.70 -23.07 -11.60
N SER A 159 -2.74 -23.36 -10.82
CA SER A 159 -2.66 -24.10 -9.56
C SER A 159 -2.64 -25.63 -9.70
N ARG A 160 -2.47 -26.18 -10.91
CA ARG A 160 -2.39 -27.65 -11.09
C ARG A 160 -1.04 -28.23 -10.65
N ARG A 161 0.05 -27.48 -10.80
CA ARG A 161 1.41 -27.94 -10.48
C ARG A 161 2.12 -26.91 -9.61
N LYS A 162 2.76 -27.35 -8.52
CA LYS A 162 3.47 -26.45 -7.58
C LYS A 162 4.54 -25.61 -8.26
N ALA A 163 5.35 -26.23 -9.12
CA ALA A 163 6.41 -25.52 -9.85
C ALA A 163 5.86 -24.40 -10.75
N THR A 164 4.72 -24.64 -11.41
CA THR A 164 4.01 -23.68 -12.26
C THR A 164 3.38 -22.56 -11.41
N ALA A 165 2.74 -22.90 -10.28
CA ALA A 165 2.11 -21.96 -9.37
C ALA A 165 3.12 -20.96 -8.76
N ILE A 166 4.28 -21.45 -8.30
CA ILE A 166 5.34 -20.60 -7.75
C ILE A 166 5.91 -19.67 -8.82
N GLY A 167 6.18 -20.18 -10.02
CA GLY A 167 6.67 -19.37 -11.13
C GLY A 167 5.70 -18.24 -11.49
N MET A 168 4.41 -18.55 -11.58
CA MET A 168 3.37 -17.56 -11.88
C MET A 168 3.19 -16.54 -10.78
N GLY A 169 3.18 -16.94 -9.50
CA GLY A 169 3.04 -16.00 -8.39
C GLY A 169 4.20 -15.00 -8.32
N ILE A 170 5.44 -15.44 -8.60
CA ILE A 170 6.60 -14.55 -8.66
C ILE A 170 6.47 -13.57 -9.83
N THR A 171 6.11 -14.04 -11.02
CA THR A 171 5.89 -13.17 -12.19
C THR A 171 4.81 -12.13 -11.92
N PHE A 172 3.70 -12.54 -11.30
CA PHE A 172 2.60 -11.64 -10.90
C PHE A 172 3.05 -10.57 -9.91
N THR A 173 3.83 -10.96 -8.90
CA THR A 173 4.37 -10.01 -7.90
C THR A 173 5.23 -8.95 -8.58
N ILE A 174 6.12 -9.36 -9.49
CA ILE A 174 6.99 -8.44 -10.23
C ILE A 174 6.15 -7.48 -11.08
N VAL A 175 5.18 -8.00 -11.85
CA VAL A 175 4.31 -7.17 -12.70
C VAL A 175 3.53 -6.16 -11.85
N MET A 176 2.91 -6.62 -10.75
CA MET A 176 2.13 -5.75 -9.86
C MET A 176 2.96 -4.62 -9.26
N VAL A 177 4.18 -4.92 -8.80
CA VAL A 177 5.07 -3.90 -8.22
C VAL A 177 5.46 -2.86 -9.27
N ILE A 178 5.90 -3.30 -10.46
CA ILE A 178 6.28 -2.36 -11.54
C ILE A 178 5.08 -1.52 -11.97
N SER A 179 3.94 -2.16 -12.25
CA SER A 179 2.76 -1.46 -12.74
C SER A 179 2.21 -0.48 -11.71
N ALA A 180 2.22 -0.85 -10.42
CA ALA A 180 1.84 0.04 -9.32
C ALA A 180 2.74 1.27 -9.23
N MET A 181 4.06 1.10 -9.31
CA MET A 181 5.03 2.20 -9.22
C MET A 181 4.91 3.17 -10.40
N ILE A 182 4.77 2.65 -11.61
CA ILE A 182 4.59 3.49 -12.81
C ILE A 182 3.25 4.22 -12.74
N SER A 183 2.18 3.53 -12.33
CA SER A 183 0.85 4.13 -12.21
C SER A 183 0.80 5.21 -11.14
N TRP A 184 1.45 4.99 -9.99
CA TRP A 184 1.57 5.99 -8.92
C TRP A 184 2.29 7.25 -9.41
N GLY A 185 3.44 7.09 -10.08
CA GLY A 185 4.19 8.20 -10.64
C GLY A 185 3.36 8.97 -11.66
N LEU A 186 2.72 8.27 -12.61
CA LEU A 186 1.91 8.93 -13.63
C LEU A 186 0.69 9.65 -13.02
N TYR A 187 0.03 9.04 -12.03
CA TYR A 187 -1.11 9.65 -11.36
C TYR A 187 -0.73 10.98 -10.69
N HIS A 188 0.37 11.00 -9.92
CA HIS A 188 0.78 12.19 -9.18
C HIS A 188 1.41 13.27 -10.07
N TYR A 189 2.23 12.89 -11.05
CA TYR A 189 2.96 13.84 -11.90
C TYR A 189 2.17 14.31 -13.12
N VAL A 190 1.17 13.57 -13.58
CA VAL A 190 0.44 13.88 -14.83
C VAL A 190 -1.05 14.09 -14.58
N LEU A 191 -1.75 13.11 -13.98
CA LEU A 191 -3.21 13.18 -13.88
C LEU A 191 -3.68 14.25 -12.90
N LYS A 192 -3.05 14.33 -11.73
CA LYS A 192 -3.37 15.31 -10.68
C LYS A 192 -3.17 16.77 -11.11
N PRO A 193 -2.02 17.18 -11.70
CA PRO A 193 -1.85 18.56 -12.14
C PRO A 193 -2.72 18.95 -13.33
N LEU A 194 -3.08 17.98 -14.19
CA LEU A 194 -3.94 18.23 -15.36
C LEU A 194 -5.44 18.10 -15.05
N ASN A 195 -5.84 17.76 -13.81
CA ASN A 195 -7.22 17.47 -13.41
C ASN A 195 -7.91 16.40 -14.28
N LEU A 196 -7.16 15.41 -14.76
CA LEU A 196 -7.64 14.34 -15.65
C LEU A 196 -7.94 13.02 -14.90
N GLU A 197 -8.40 13.12 -13.66
CA GLU A 197 -8.63 11.96 -12.78
C GLU A 197 -9.66 10.97 -13.37
N PHE A 198 -10.63 11.47 -14.15
CA PHE A 198 -11.62 10.61 -14.83
C PHE A 198 -10.98 9.57 -15.78
N PHE A 199 -9.84 9.87 -16.38
CA PHE A 199 -9.16 8.97 -17.33
C PHE A 199 -8.29 7.89 -16.65
N GLN A 200 -8.23 7.87 -15.31
CA GLN A 200 -7.33 6.99 -14.56
C GLN A 200 -7.43 5.51 -14.93
N VAL A 201 -8.65 4.98 -15.11
CA VAL A 201 -8.86 3.55 -15.38
C VAL A 201 -8.28 3.16 -16.75
N VAL A 202 -8.55 3.97 -17.77
CA VAL A 202 -8.06 3.74 -19.14
C VAL A 202 -6.53 3.77 -19.17
N ILE A 203 -5.95 4.75 -18.47
CA ILE A 203 -4.51 4.93 -18.37
C ILE A 203 -3.86 3.75 -17.63
N PHE A 204 -4.44 3.29 -16.51
CA PHE A 204 -3.91 2.15 -15.76
C PHE A 204 -3.98 0.84 -16.56
N ILE A 205 -5.06 0.60 -17.31
CA ILE A 205 -5.14 -0.54 -18.23
C ILE A 205 -4.00 -0.48 -19.26
N GLY A 206 -3.73 0.70 -19.84
CA GLY A 206 -2.62 0.91 -20.77
C GLY A 206 -1.24 0.63 -20.16
N ILE A 207 -0.97 1.13 -18.95
CA ILE A 207 0.29 0.88 -18.23
C ILE A 207 0.47 -0.61 -17.94
N VAL A 208 -0.57 -1.27 -17.43
CA VAL A 208 -0.54 -2.70 -17.14
C VAL A 208 -0.28 -3.49 -18.42
N ALA A 209 -0.93 -3.16 -19.53
CA ALA A 209 -0.72 -3.81 -20.81
C ALA A 209 0.74 -3.71 -21.29
N LEU A 210 1.32 -2.50 -21.21
CA LEU A 210 2.73 -2.28 -21.54
C LEU A 210 3.68 -3.07 -20.63
N CYS A 211 3.42 -3.09 -19.33
CA CYS A 211 4.24 -3.82 -18.35
C CYS A 211 4.20 -5.33 -18.61
N VAL A 212 3.01 -5.90 -18.81
CA VAL A 212 2.85 -7.34 -19.06
C VAL A 212 3.48 -7.72 -20.40
N GLN A 213 3.33 -6.89 -21.44
CA GLN A 213 3.97 -7.12 -22.75
C GLN A 213 5.51 -7.10 -22.65
N ALA A 214 6.06 -6.18 -21.85
CA ALA A 214 7.50 -6.15 -21.58
C ALA A 214 7.95 -7.43 -20.87
N VAL A 215 7.20 -7.90 -19.87
CA VAL A 215 7.49 -9.15 -19.16
C VAL A 215 7.36 -10.37 -20.07
N ASP A 216 6.38 -10.43 -20.97
CA ASP A 216 6.24 -11.49 -21.99
C ASP A 216 7.50 -11.60 -22.85
N THR A 217 7.97 -10.47 -23.36
CA THR A 217 9.18 -10.39 -24.19
C THR A 217 10.43 -10.83 -23.42
N ILE A 218 10.56 -10.41 -22.15
CA ILE A 218 11.68 -10.81 -21.28
C ILE A 218 11.62 -12.32 -21.00
N LEU A 219 10.44 -12.87 -20.70
CA LEU A 219 10.29 -14.28 -20.33
C LEU A 219 10.63 -15.21 -21.50
N ARG A 220 10.23 -14.83 -22.73
CA ARG A 220 10.58 -15.55 -23.96
C ARG A 220 12.08 -15.65 -24.16
N LYS A 221 12.85 -14.64 -23.75
CA LYS A 221 14.30 -14.58 -23.91
C LYS A 221 15.08 -15.21 -22.74
N VAL A 222 14.56 -15.13 -21.52
CA VAL A 222 15.25 -15.62 -20.31
C VAL A 222 15.01 -17.11 -20.06
N ASN A 223 13.79 -17.60 -20.26
CA ASN A 223 13.46 -18.99 -19.95
C ASN A 223 12.39 -19.56 -20.90
N PRO A 224 12.79 -20.11 -22.05
CA PRO A 224 11.86 -20.64 -23.05
C PRO A 224 11.07 -21.86 -22.54
N PHE A 225 11.59 -22.59 -21.54
CA PHE A 225 10.89 -23.71 -20.92
C PHE A 225 9.67 -23.24 -20.11
N LEU A 226 9.84 -22.21 -19.29
CA LEU A 226 8.73 -21.56 -18.57
C LEU A 226 7.75 -20.92 -19.56
N PHE A 227 8.25 -20.23 -20.60
CA PHE A 227 7.39 -19.64 -21.64
C PHE A 227 6.50 -20.68 -22.33
N LYS A 228 7.05 -21.86 -22.68
CA LYS A 228 6.26 -22.95 -23.28
C LYS A 228 5.19 -23.52 -22.33
N ALA A 229 5.48 -23.56 -21.02
CA ALA A 229 4.52 -23.98 -20.00
C ALA A 229 3.44 -22.92 -19.72
N PHE A 230 3.75 -21.64 -19.95
CA PHE A 230 2.88 -20.51 -19.62
C PHE A 230 2.20 -19.85 -20.82
N GLY A 231 2.48 -20.26 -22.06
CA GLY A 231 2.13 -19.51 -23.27
C GLY A 231 0.66 -19.08 -23.41
N ILE A 232 -0.30 -19.87 -22.90
CA ILE A 232 -1.72 -19.51 -22.86
C ILE A 232 -2.04 -18.51 -21.73
N TYR A 233 -1.34 -18.60 -20.60
CA TYR A 233 -1.58 -17.78 -19.42
C TYR A 233 -1.01 -16.37 -19.54
N LEU A 234 0.00 -16.12 -20.39
CA LEU A 234 0.57 -14.78 -20.55
C LEU A 234 -0.44 -13.77 -21.11
N MET A 235 -1.28 -14.18 -22.07
CA MET A 235 -2.40 -13.36 -22.54
C MET A 235 -3.48 -13.16 -21.47
N LEU A 236 -3.62 -14.14 -20.57
CA LEU A 236 -4.57 -14.09 -19.45
C LEU A 236 -4.10 -13.20 -18.29
N VAL A 237 -2.80 -12.86 -18.24
CA VAL A 237 -2.25 -11.91 -17.25
C VAL A 237 -2.73 -10.49 -17.55
N LEU A 238 -2.79 -10.10 -18.82
CA LEU A 238 -3.24 -8.76 -19.26
C LEU A 238 -4.64 -8.43 -18.76
N ALA A 239 -5.54 -9.41 -18.78
CA ALA A 239 -6.92 -9.27 -18.34
C ALA A 239 -7.14 -9.66 -16.87
N ASN A 240 -6.07 -9.77 -16.07
CA ASN A 240 -6.22 -10.17 -14.68
C ASN A 240 -6.63 -8.98 -13.80
N CYS A 241 -7.80 -9.10 -13.18
CA CYS A 241 -8.39 -8.08 -12.33
C CYS A 241 -7.55 -7.75 -11.08
N VAL A 242 -6.69 -8.65 -10.58
CA VAL A 242 -5.80 -8.31 -9.45
C VAL A 242 -4.75 -7.28 -9.83
N ILE A 243 -4.22 -7.35 -11.05
CA ILE A 243 -3.12 -6.47 -11.51
C ILE A 243 -3.64 -5.04 -11.73
N LEU A 244 -4.89 -4.90 -12.18
CA LEU A 244 -5.55 -3.60 -12.31
C LEU A 244 -6.02 -3.05 -10.96
N ALA A 245 -6.49 -3.90 -10.05
CA ALA A 245 -7.03 -3.46 -8.76
C ALA A 245 -5.97 -2.82 -7.86
N VAL A 246 -4.72 -3.31 -7.88
CA VAL A 246 -3.63 -2.78 -7.03
C VAL A 246 -3.34 -1.29 -7.28
N PRO A 247 -3.03 -0.83 -8.52
CA PRO A 247 -2.81 0.60 -8.77
C PRO A 247 -4.05 1.46 -8.49
N LEU A 248 -5.26 0.93 -8.73
CA LEU A 248 -6.48 1.66 -8.41
C LEU A 248 -6.64 1.87 -6.90
N LEU A 249 -6.43 0.83 -6.09
CA LEU A 249 -6.49 0.92 -4.63
C LEU A 249 -5.40 1.83 -4.06
N ILE A 250 -4.22 1.86 -4.67
CA ILE A 250 -3.15 2.78 -4.25
C ILE A 250 -3.59 4.23 -4.37
N VAL A 251 -4.27 4.57 -5.46
CA VAL A 251 -4.79 5.91 -5.73
C VAL A 251 -5.97 6.23 -4.82
N THR A 252 -6.93 5.31 -4.67
CA THR A 252 -8.08 5.52 -3.77
C THR A 252 -7.67 5.72 -2.31
N ASN A 253 -6.60 5.07 -1.86
CA ASN A 253 -6.07 5.22 -0.49
C ASN A 253 -5.02 6.33 -0.35
N ASP A 254 -4.72 7.07 -1.43
CA ASP A 254 -3.76 8.20 -1.41
C ASP A 254 -2.38 7.83 -0.83
N TYR A 255 -1.90 6.61 -1.12
CA TYR A 255 -0.63 6.12 -0.58
C TYR A 255 0.58 6.89 -1.14
N ASN A 256 1.60 7.07 -0.31
CA ASN A 256 2.90 7.58 -0.73
C ASN A 256 3.67 6.55 -1.58
N ALA A 257 4.77 6.95 -2.23
CA ALA A 257 5.52 6.04 -3.11
C ALA A 257 6.01 4.75 -2.41
N MET A 258 6.56 4.89 -1.20
CA MET A 258 7.05 3.75 -0.42
C MET A 258 5.90 2.89 0.10
N GLU A 259 4.81 3.51 0.54
CA GLU A 259 3.59 2.80 0.97
C GLU A 259 3.00 2.00 -0.20
N SER A 260 2.96 2.61 -1.38
CA SER A 260 2.49 2.00 -2.63
C SER A 260 3.37 0.81 -3.04
N PHE A 261 4.68 0.91 -2.85
CA PHE A 261 5.63 -0.17 -3.16
C PHE A 261 5.39 -1.38 -2.26
N ILE A 262 5.28 -1.13 -0.96
CA ILE A 262 5.08 -2.18 0.04
C ILE A 262 3.68 -2.80 -0.06
N PHE A 263 2.66 -1.99 -0.36
CA PHE A 263 1.32 -2.48 -0.64
C PHE A 263 1.28 -3.40 -1.87
N ALA A 264 1.91 -3.00 -2.98
CA ALA A 264 1.99 -3.83 -4.18
C ALA A 264 2.79 -5.13 -3.94
N LEU A 265 3.85 -5.06 -3.15
CA LEU A 265 4.63 -6.23 -2.74
C LEU A 265 3.81 -7.17 -1.87
N GLY A 266 3.05 -6.65 -0.90
CA GLY A 266 2.15 -7.41 -0.04
C GLY A 266 1.01 -8.07 -0.84
N ALA A 267 0.41 -7.34 -1.80
CA ALA A 267 -0.61 -7.87 -2.70
C ALA A 267 -0.07 -9.03 -3.56
N GLY A 268 1.13 -8.88 -4.12
CA GLY A 268 1.78 -9.94 -4.90
C GLY A 268 2.16 -11.16 -4.07
N ALA A 269 2.73 -10.94 -2.87
CA ALA A 269 3.02 -12.01 -1.93
C ALA A 269 1.75 -12.75 -1.50
N GLY A 270 0.65 -12.03 -1.23
CA GLY A 270 -0.65 -12.61 -0.91
C GLY A 270 -1.19 -13.49 -2.04
N TYR A 271 -1.04 -13.06 -3.30
CA TYR A 271 -1.41 -13.84 -4.48
C TYR A 271 -0.54 -15.10 -4.64
N LEU A 272 0.78 -14.98 -4.41
CA LEU A 272 1.72 -16.10 -4.43
C LEU A 272 1.37 -17.15 -3.37
N ILE A 273 1.09 -16.72 -2.13
CA ILE A 273 0.69 -17.60 -1.02
C ILE A 273 -0.61 -18.32 -1.38
N ALA A 274 -1.61 -17.59 -1.88
CA ALA A 274 -2.88 -18.19 -2.30
C ALA A 274 -2.67 -19.27 -3.38
N LEU A 275 -1.88 -18.98 -4.41
CA LEU A 275 -1.54 -19.94 -5.46
C LEU A 275 -0.83 -21.18 -4.92
N PHE A 276 0.14 -20.98 -4.02
CA PHE A 276 0.90 -22.06 -3.42
C PHE A 276 0.03 -22.98 -2.56
N LEU A 277 -0.86 -22.41 -1.74
CA LEU A 277 -1.82 -23.17 -0.93
C LEU A 277 -2.76 -23.98 -1.81
N MET A 278 -3.31 -23.35 -2.85
CA MET A 278 -4.22 -24.01 -3.77
C MET A 278 -3.56 -25.16 -4.53
N SER A 279 -2.33 -24.94 -5.01
CA SER A 279 -1.59 -25.99 -5.70
C SER A 279 -1.23 -27.15 -4.77
N SER A 280 -0.96 -26.88 -3.50
CA SER A 280 -0.66 -27.92 -2.52
C SER A 280 -1.87 -28.78 -2.20
N VAL A 281 -3.06 -28.18 -2.10
CA VAL A 281 -4.31 -28.93 -1.89
C VAL A 281 -4.71 -29.69 -3.15
N ARG A 282 -4.54 -29.11 -4.34
CA ARG A 282 -4.85 -29.78 -5.61
C ARG A 282 -4.02 -31.04 -5.83
N GLU A 283 -2.73 -31.02 -5.52
CA GLU A 283 -1.87 -32.21 -5.62
C GLU A 283 -2.30 -33.31 -4.64
N LYS A 284 -2.79 -32.95 -3.45
CA LYS A 284 -3.38 -33.93 -2.52
C LYS A 284 -4.73 -34.47 -3.01
N LEU A 285 -5.54 -33.63 -3.66
CA LEU A 285 -6.84 -34.04 -4.20
C LEU A 285 -6.72 -35.00 -5.38
N GLU A 286 -5.64 -34.92 -6.16
CA GLU A 286 -5.36 -35.88 -7.24
C GLU A 286 -5.13 -37.31 -6.71
N LEU A 287 -4.63 -37.43 -5.48
CA LEU A 287 -4.42 -38.73 -4.80
C LEU A 287 -5.64 -39.20 -4.00
N ALA A 288 -6.64 -38.33 -3.81
CA ALA A 288 -7.82 -38.62 -3.01
C ALA A 288 -8.91 -39.31 -3.85
N ASN A 289 -9.73 -40.14 -3.20
CA ASN A 289 -10.89 -40.76 -3.83
C ASN A 289 -12.04 -39.74 -4.00
N VAL A 290 -11.96 -38.90 -5.03
CA VAL A 290 -13.00 -37.93 -5.39
C VAL A 290 -13.94 -38.54 -6.44
N PRO A 291 -15.27 -38.44 -6.28
CA PRO A 291 -16.23 -38.93 -7.28
C PRO A 291 -15.95 -38.34 -8.67
N PRO A 292 -16.09 -39.11 -9.76
CA PRO A 292 -15.69 -38.69 -11.11
C PRO A 292 -16.39 -37.40 -11.57
N SER A 293 -17.63 -37.16 -11.15
CA SER A 293 -18.37 -35.92 -11.47
C SER A 293 -17.79 -34.65 -10.85
N TYR A 294 -17.01 -34.76 -9.77
CA TYR A 294 -16.43 -33.61 -9.05
C TYR A 294 -14.95 -33.38 -9.39
N GLN A 295 -14.31 -34.26 -10.16
CA GLN A 295 -12.88 -34.19 -10.45
C GLN A 295 -12.50 -32.93 -11.24
N GLY A 296 -11.30 -32.41 -10.98
CA GLY A 296 -10.74 -31.27 -11.69
C GLY A 296 -11.20 -29.91 -11.17
N LEU A 297 -11.93 -29.15 -11.99
CA LEU A 297 -12.25 -27.75 -11.70
C LEU A 297 -13.36 -27.61 -10.65
N SER A 298 -14.34 -28.51 -10.63
CA SER A 298 -15.49 -28.46 -9.72
C SER A 298 -15.06 -28.54 -8.24
N ILE A 299 -14.26 -29.55 -7.88
CA ILE A 299 -13.71 -29.67 -6.52
C ILE A 299 -12.80 -28.49 -6.17
N ALA A 300 -12.10 -27.91 -7.15
CA ALA A 300 -11.26 -26.75 -6.91
C ALA A 300 -12.06 -25.50 -6.51
N PHE A 301 -13.26 -25.29 -7.07
CA PHE A 301 -14.14 -24.21 -6.62
C PHE A 301 -14.62 -24.42 -5.18
N ILE A 302 -14.97 -25.66 -4.81
CA ILE A 302 -15.36 -26.00 -3.43
C ILE A 302 -14.22 -25.70 -2.45
N VAL A 303 -13.01 -26.12 -2.79
CA VAL A 303 -11.79 -25.87 -1.98
C VAL A 303 -11.48 -24.38 -1.89
N ALA A 304 -11.62 -23.63 -2.99
CA ALA A 304 -11.44 -22.18 -2.97
C ALA A 304 -12.46 -21.49 -2.07
N GLY A 305 -13.71 -21.97 -2.03
CA GLY A 305 -14.74 -21.51 -1.09
C GLY A 305 -14.38 -21.80 0.37
N LEU A 306 -13.87 -23.00 0.67
CA LEU A 306 -13.38 -23.35 2.01
C LEU A 306 -12.20 -22.48 2.44
N PHE A 307 -11.27 -22.18 1.52
CA PHE A 307 -10.21 -21.20 1.78
C PHE A 307 -10.77 -19.80 2.02
N GLY A 308 -11.76 -19.37 1.24
CA GLY A 308 -12.47 -18.10 1.47
C GLY A 308 -13.03 -17.99 2.88
N LEU A 309 -13.72 -19.03 3.35
CA LEU A 309 -14.25 -19.09 4.73
C LEU A 309 -13.14 -19.03 5.79
N ALA A 310 -12.04 -19.76 5.58
CA ALA A 310 -10.91 -19.74 6.51
C ALA A 310 -10.24 -18.35 6.58
N PHE A 311 -10.05 -17.69 5.42
CA PHE A 311 -9.45 -16.36 5.35
C PHE A 311 -10.38 -15.25 5.84
N MET A 312 -11.70 -15.43 5.76
CA MET A 312 -12.66 -14.50 6.34
C MET A 312 -12.49 -14.34 7.85
N GLY A 313 -12.01 -15.38 8.54
CA GLY A 313 -11.66 -15.32 9.97
C GLY A 313 -10.57 -14.29 10.29
N PHE A 314 -9.72 -13.92 9.31
CA PHE A 314 -8.69 -12.89 9.48
C PHE A 314 -9.21 -11.47 9.25
N SER A 315 -10.42 -11.30 8.70
CA SER A 315 -10.99 -9.99 8.36
C SER A 315 -11.24 -9.10 9.58
N GLY A 316 -11.30 -9.66 10.79
CA GLY A 316 -11.46 -8.93 12.04
C GLY A 316 -10.13 -8.54 12.72
N MET A 317 -8.98 -8.93 12.17
CA MET A 317 -7.68 -8.57 12.75
C MET A 317 -7.26 -7.19 12.25
N SER A 318 -7.25 -6.19 13.12
CA SER A 318 -6.49 -4.97 12.94
C SER A 318 -5.09 -5.16 13.49
N ILE A 319 -4.07 -5.03 12.64
CA ILE A 319 -2.67 -5.04 13.07
C ILE A 319 -2.24 -3.58 13.11
N PHE A 320 -2.33 -3.02 14.33
CA PHE A 320 -2.12 -1.61 14.70
C PHE A 320 -3.21 -0.67 14.27
#